data_AF-A0A3B8NXX2-F1
#
_entry.id   AF-A0A3B8NXX2-F1
#
_cell.length_a   1.000
_cell.length_b   1.000
_cell.length_c   1.000
_cell.angle_alpha   90.00
_cell.angle_beta   90.00
_cell.angle_gamma   90.00
#
_symmetry.space_group_name_H-M   'P 1'
#
loop_
_entity.id
_entity.type
_entity.pdbx_description
1 polymer ?
#
loop_
_entity_poly.entity_id
_entity_poly.type
_entity_poly.pdbx_seq_one_letter_code
_entity_poly.pdbx_strand_id
1 'polypeptide(L)'
;MLFSEEKGGGDWVELQYCFLPEHTPLNERLSPDRLVLEQIGSLYAEDLPFYNAYAACLGDGLYANLKSGPLDLCGVNYYPPTAVAPIVERILAEKPPEYETVVRWLQKATRGFYVMGI
;
A
#
# COMPACT_ATOMS: atom_id res chain seq x y z
N MET A 1 4.54 18.16 0.75
CA MET A 1 4.36 17.06 -0.20
C MET A 1 4.42 15.80 0.63
N LEU A 2 3.37 14.99 0.60
CA LEU A 2 3.22 13.78 1.40
C LEU A 2 4.02 12.63 0.80
N PHE A 3 4.06 12.53 -0.53
CA PHE A 3 4.86 11.50 -1.20
C PHE A 3 6.21 12.05 -1.66
N SER A 4 7.28 11.30 -1.44
CA SER A 4 8.65 11.67 -1.81
C SER A 4 9.30 10.62 -2.71
N GLU A 5 10.19 11.05 -3.59
CA GLU A 5 11.07 10.17 -4.39
C GLU A 5 12.38 9.84 -3.65
N GLU A 6 12.71 10.57 -2.59
CA GLU A 6 13.91 10.38 -1.76
C GLU A 6 13.53 10.22 -0.29
N LYS A 7 14.13 9.24 0.38
CA LYS A 7 13.97 9.00 1.83
C LYS A 7 15.00 9.84 2.60
N GLY A 8 14.52 10.63 3.55
CA GLY A 8 15.35 11.23 4.60
C GLY A 8 15.57 10.26 5.76
N GLY A 9 16.23 10.70 6.83
CA GLY A 9 16.22 9.94 8.09
C GLY A 9 14.84 9.99 8.74
N GLY A 10 14.30 8.84 9.16
CA GLY A 10 12.98 8.74 9.82
C GLY A 10 12.28 7.40 9.55
N ASP A 11 11.05 7.27 10.04
CA ASP A 11 10.16 6.12 9.78
C ASP A 11 9.34 6.40 8.51
N TRP A 12 9.37 5.46 7.56
CA TRP A 12 8.74 5.63 6.25
C TRP A 12 7.74 4.53 5.97
N VAL A 13 6.84 4.79 5.04
CA VAL A 13 5.92 3.81 4.46
C VAL A 13 6.23 3.68 2.98
N GLU A 14 6.33 2.44 2.51
CA GLU A 14 6.38 2.09 1.09
C GLU A 14 5.03 1.56 0.63
N LEU A 15 4.51 2.12 -0.48
CA LEU A 15 3.46 1.53 -1.29
C LEU A 15 4.10 0.95 -2.54
N GLN A 16 3.98 -0.35 -2.75
CA GLN A 16 4.58 -1.04 -3.90
C GLN A 16 3.58 -1.94 -4.61
N TYR A 17 3.73 -2.12 -5.93
CA TYR A 17 2.88 -3.05 -6.68
C TYR A 17 3.19 -4.50 -6.34
N CYS A 18 2.20 -5.37 -6.46
CA CYS A 18 2.46 -6.81 -6.40
C CYS A 18 2.99 -7.33 -7.73
N PHE A 19 4.28 -7.68 -7.79
CA PHE A 19 4.86 -8.28 -8.99
C PHE A 19 4.81 -9.81 -9.02
N LEU A 20 4.41 -10.46 -7.92
CA LEU A 20 4.32 -11.91 -7.85
C LEU A 20 3.31 -12.47 -8.89
N PRO A 21 3.63 -13.61 -9.55
CA PRO A 21 2.74 -14.26 -10.52
C PRO A 21 1.31 -14.42 -10.01
N GLU A 22 0.29 -14.34 -10.87
CA GLU A 22 -1.14 -14.42 -10.47
C GLU A 22 -1.48 -15.68 -9.69
N HIS A 23 -0.84 -16.80 -10.02
CA HIS A 23 -1.04 -18.09 -9.36
C HIS A 23 -0.23 -18.27 -8.07
N THR A 24 0.53 -17.25 -7.64
CA THR A 24 1.26 -17.32 -6.36
C THR A 24 0.25 -17.47 -5.21
N PRO A 25 0.41 -18.51 -4.37
CA PRO A 25 -0.43 -18.73 -3.20
C PRO A 25 -0.50 -17.51 -2.29
N LEU A 26 -1.66 -17.27 -1.68
CA LEU A 26 -1.87 -16.08 -0.84
C LEU A 26 -0.89 -16.00 0.34
N ASN A 27 -0.60 -17.12 1.00
CA ASN A 27 0.40 -17.17 2.08
C ASN A 27 1.81 -16.78 1.61
N GLU A 28 2.18 -17.09 0.37
CA GLU A 28 3.45 -16.64 -0.21
C GLU A 28 3.41 -15.14 -0.55
N ARG A 29 2.27 -14.63 -1.04
CA ARG A 29 2.10 -13.18 -1.31
C ARG A 29 2.26 -12.33 -0.07
N LEU A 30 1.86 -12.86 1.08
CA LEU A 30 1.86 -12.18 2.36
C LEU A 30 3.17 -12.40 3.14
N SER A 31 4.10 -13.19 2.61
CA SER A 31 5.38 -13.44 3.26
C SER A 31 6.30 -12.22 3.13
N PRO A 32 6.78 -11.63 4.24
CA PRO A 32 7.74 -10.53 4.20
C PRO A 32 9.01 -10.88 3.42
N ASP A 33 9.46 -12.13 3.47
CA ASP A 33 10.66 -12.62 2.78
C ASP A 33 10.55 -12.55 1.24
N ARG A 34 9.34 -12.35 0.71
CA ARG A 34 9.10 -12.20 -0.74
C ARG A 34 9.06 -10.75 -1.19
N LEU A 35 9.07 -9.80 -0.26
CA LEU A 35 9.00 -8.38 -0.58
C LEU A 35 10.40 -7.85 -0.83
N VAL A 36 10.55 -7.19 -1.97
CA VAL A 36 11.75 -6.41 -2.28
C VAL A 36 11.39 -4.97 -1.95
N LEU A 37 12.12 -4.36 -1.02
CA LEU A 37 11.97 -2.94 -0.71
C LEU A 37 12.52 -2.10 -1.86
N GLU A 38 12.12 -0.84 -1.88
CA GLU A 38 12.60 0.15 -2.84
C GLU A 38 12.29 -0.18 -4.31
N GLN A 39 11.10 -0.73 -4.56
CA GLN A 39 10.75 -1.12 -5.91
C GLN A 39 10.56 0.08 -6.84
N ILE A 40 10.92 -0.13 -8.11
CA ILE A 40 10.68 0.85 -9.15
C ILE A 40 9.18 1.12 -9.26
N GLY A 41 8.83 2.40 -9.15
CA GLY A 41 7.46 2.84 -9.20
C GLY A 41 6.73 2.75 -7.85
N SER A 42 7.40 2.40 -6.75
CA SER A 42 6.84 2.58 -5.41
C SER A 42 6.59 4.06 -5.07
N LEU A 43 5.66 4.31 -4.15
CA LEU A 43 5.50 5.60 -3.51
C LEU A 43 6.02 5.51 -2.07
N TYR A 44 6.67 6.58 -1.60
CA TYR A 44 7.15 6.69 -0.22
C TYR A 44 6.53 7.88 0.47
N ALA A 45 6.17 7.72 1.74
CA ALA A 45 5.68 8.80 2.59
C ALA A 45 6.16 8.61 4.03
N GLU A 46 6.26 9.71 4.80
CA GLU A 46 6.49 9.61 6.24
C GLU A 46 5.30 8.89 6.91
N ASP A 47 5.59 8.06 7.91
CA ASP A 47 4.66 7.10 8.49
C ASP A 47 3.38 7.71 9.07
N LEU A 48 3.50 8.60 10.06
CA LEU A 48 2.39 9.20 10.78
C LEU A 48 1.59 10.16 9.89
N PRO A 49 2.21 11.04 9.08
CA PRO A 49 1.47 11.85 8.11
C PRO A 49 0.67 11.00 7.12
N PHE A 50 1.26 9.92 6.60
CA PHE A 50 0.56 9.01 5.70
C PHE A 50 -0.62 8.32 6.39
N TYR A 51 -0.39 7.75 7.57
CA TYR A 51 -1.43 7.04 8.31
C TYR A 51 -2.62 7.94 8.61
N ASN A 52 -2.37 9.14 9.12
CA ASN A 52 -3.43 10.11 9.44
C ASN A 52 -4.24 10.51 8.20
N ALA A 53 -3.61 10.57 7.03
CA ALA A 53 -4.27 10.94 5.79
C ALA A 53 -5.00 9.77 5.11
N TYR A 54 -4.44 8.55 5.11
CA TYR A 54 -4.86 7.46 4.23
C TYR A 54 -5.42 6.23 4.95
N ALA A 55 -5.24 6.06 6.27
CA ALA A 55 -5.67 4.84 6.96
C ALA A 55 -7.18 4.55 6.80
N ALA A 56 -8.02 5.60 6.80
CA ALA A 56 -9.47 5.45 6.61
C ALA A 56 -9.85 4.98 5.19
N CYS A 57 -9.02 5.28 4.18
CA CYS A 57 -9.23 4.82 2.81
C CYS A 57 -8.72 3.39 2.57
N LEU A 58 -7.66 3.00 3.30
CA LEU A 58 -6.93 1.75 3.19
C LEU A 58 -7.38 0.74 4.26
N GLY A 59 -8.69 0.49 4.35
CA GLY A 59 -9.24 -0.57 5.18
C GLY A 59 -9.17 -1.95 4.55
N ASP A 60 -9.22 -2.98 5.39
CA ASP A 60 -9.28 -4.42 5.05
C ASP A 60 -8.03 -4.97 4.35
N GLY A 61 -6.85 -4.47 4.70
CA GLY A 61 -5.58 -5.03 4.25
C GLY A 61 -5.39 -6.46 4.77
N LEU A 62 -4.92 -7.37 3.92
CA LEU A 62 -4.61 -8.76 4.30
C LEU A 62 -3.23 -8.83 4.93
N TYR A 63 -3.14 -9.48 6.10
CA TYR A 63 -1.89 -9.68 6.84
C TYR A 63 -1.34 -11.10 6.65
N ALA A 64 -0.07 -11.31 7.03
CA ALA A 64 0.59 -12.62 7.00
C ALA A 64 -0.17 -13.76 7.71
N ASN A 65 -1.00 -13.44 8.71
CA ASN A 65 -1.84 -14.41 9.41
C ASN A 65 -3.17 -14.73 8.70
N LEU A 66 -3.34 -14.29 7.44
CA LEU A 66 -4.52 -14.45 6.59
C LEU A 66 -5.78 -13.71 7.09
N LYS A 67 -5.66 -12.88 8.13
CA LYS A 67 -6.75 -12.00 8.56
C LYS A 67 -6.69 -10.68 7.80
N SER A 68 -7.82 -10.00 7.75
CA SER A 68 -7.92 -8.63 7.27
C SER A 68 -8.17 -7.66 8.44
N GLY A 69 -7.81 -6.39 8.26
CA GLY A 69 -8.14 -5.36 9.22
C GLY A 69 -7.66 -3.97 8.80
N PRO A 70 -7.55 -3.03 9.77
CA PRO A 70 -7.06 -1.68 9.48
C PRO A 70 -5.61 -1.68 8.98
N LEU A 71 -5.18 -0.58 8.38
CA LEU A 71 -3.79 -0.38 8.00
C LEU A 71 -2.85 -0.61 9.21
N ASP A 72 -1.90 -1.53 9.08
CA ASP A 72 -0.87 -1.81 10.09
C ASP A 72 0.50 -1.35 9.58
N LEU A 73 1.03 -0.25 10.13
CA LEU A 73 2.35 0.26 9.71
C LEU A 73 3.51 -0.60 10.21
N CYS A 74 3.30 -1.44 11.22
CA CYS A 74 4.31 -2.35 11.76
C CYS A 74 4.36 -3.69 11.01
N GLY A 75 3.54 -3.86 9.98
CA GLY A 75 3.42 -5.10 9.21
C GLY A 75 3.25 -4.86 7.72
N VAL A 76 3.00 -5.95 7.01
CA VAL A 76 2.68 -5.96 5.58
C VAL A 76 1.17 -6.00 5.41
N ASN A 77 0.64 -5.06 4.63
CA ASN A 77 -0.76 -5.02 4.24
C ASN A 77 -0.83 -5.31 2.75
N TYR A 78 -1.42 -6.43 2.36
CA TYR A 78 -1.68 -6.73 0.95
C TYR A 78 -3.13 -6.41 0.59
N TYR A 79 -3.29 -5.72 -0.53
CA TYR A 79 -4.59 -5.41 -1.12
C TYR A 79 -4.69 -6.12 -2.48
N PRO A 80 -5.61 -7.08 -2.65
CA PRO A 80 -5.78 -7.78 -3.92
C PRO A 80 -6.34 -6.83 -5.01
N PRO A 81 -6.28 -7.21 -6.30
CA PRO A 81 -6.84 -6.42 -7.40
C PRO A 81 -8.29 -5.98 -7.17
N THR A 82 -9.09 -6.84 -6.55
CA THR A 82 -10.51 -6.58 -6.23
C THR A 82 -10.71 -5.46 -5.20
N ALA A 83 -9.70 -5.16 -4.38
CA ALA A 83 -9.75 -4.08 -3.40
C ALA A 83 -9.43 -2.70 -4.01
N VAL A 84 -8.82 -2.64 -5.20
CA VAL A 84 -8.35 -1.38 -5.81
C VAL A 84 -9.50 -0.43 -6.10
N ALA A 85 -10.57 -0.89 -6.76
CA ALA A 85 -11.70 -0.02 -7.12
C ALA A 85 -12.42 0.58 -5.88
N PRO A 86 -12.80 -0.21 -4.85
CA PRO A 86 -13.35 0.34 -3.61
C PRO A 86 -12.42 1.33 -2.90
N ILE A 87 -11.10 1.08 -2.89
CA ILE A 87 -10.13 2.00 -2.29
C ILE A 87 -10.08 3.32 -3.08
N VAL A 88 -10.05 3.25 -4.41
CA VAL A 88 -10.07 4.45 -5.27
C VAL A 88 -11.34 5.26 -5.05
N GLU A 89 -12.51 4.62 -4.93
CA GLU A 89 -13.78 5.31 -4.62
C GLU A 89 -13.70 6.06 -3.28
N ARG A 90 -13.17 5.43 -2.23
CA ARG A 90 -12.97 6.07 -0.92
C ARG A 90 -12.00 7.26 -1.02
N ILE A 91 -10.88 7.10 -1.71
CA ILE A 91 -9.89 8.18 -1.90
C ILE A 91 -10.49 9.36 -2.67
N LEU A 92 -11.30 9.11 -3.70
CA LEU A 92 -11.97 10.18 -4.47
C LEU A 92 -13.06 10.91 -3.66
N ALA A 93 -13.69 10.23 -2.70
CA ALA A 93 -14.68 10.82 -1.81
C ALA A 93 -14.02 11.69 -0.72
N GLU A 94 -13.02 11.14 -0.02
CA GLU A 94 -12.34 11.81 1.10
C GLU A 94 -11.32 12.86 0.66
N LYS A 95 -10.74 12.71 -0.54
CA LYS A 95 -9.73 13.59 -1.13
C LYS A 95 -8.56 13.91 -0.17
N PRO A 96 -7.85 12.89 0.35
CA PRO A 96 -6.66 13.13 1.17
C PRO A 96 -5.59 13.89 0.38
N PRO A 97 -4.56 14.45 1.05
CA PRO A 97 -3.47 15.13 0.37
C PRO A 97 -2.85 14.28 -0.74
N GLU A 98 -2.69 14.87 -1.94
CA GLU A 98 -2.12 14.21 -3.12
C GLU A 98 -2.90 12.99 -3.63
N TYR A 99 -4.21 12.94 -3.37
CA TYR A 99 -5.08 11.84 -3.79
C TYR A 99 -5.00 11.54 -5.29
N GLU A 100 -4.83 12.54 -6.17
CA GLU A 100 -4.71 12.30 -7.61
C GLU A 100 -3.48 11.47 -7.96
N THR A 101 -2.37 11.66 -7.24
CA THR A 101 -1.14 10.87 -7.42
C THR A 101 -1.41 9.41 -7.04
N VAL A 102 -2.03 9.18 -5.88
CA VAL A 102 -2.35 7.83 -5.39
C VAL A 102 -3.38 7.14 -6.27
N VAL A 103 -4.41 7.83 -6.75
CA VAL A 103 -5.41 7.25 -7.66
C VAL A 103 -4.77 6.82 -8.97
N ARG A 104 -3.93 7.67 -9.59
CA ARG A 104 -3.21 7.32 -10.83
C ARG A 104 -2.24 6.16 -10.64
N TRP A 105 -1.65 6.07 -9.45
CA TRP A 105 -0.79 4.96 -9.08
C TRP A 105 -1.59 3.67 -8.92
N LEU A 106 -2.66 3.67 -8.13
CA LEU A 106 -3.54 2.52 -7.89
C LEU A 106 -4.15 1.94 -9.17
N GLN A 107 -4.47 2.79 -10.16
CA GLN A 107 -4.97 2.34 -11.46
C GLN A 107 -4.01 1.42 -12.22
N LYS A 108 -2.72 1.41 -11.87
CA LYS A 108 -1.70 0.53 -12.45
C LYS A 108 -1.51 -0.77 -11.68
N ALA A 109 -2.15 -0.93 -10.51
CA ALA A 109 -1.99 -2.09 -9.61
C ALA A 109 -2.79 -3.33 -10.09
N THR A 110 -2.45 -3.87 -11.26
CA THR A 110 -3.16 -4.98 -11.91
C THR A 110 -3.19 -6.27 -11.09
N ARG A 111 -2.22 -6.46 -10.20
CA ARG A 111 -2.06 -7.63 -9.31
C ARG A 111 -2.28 -7.31 -7.83
N GLY A 112 -2.83 -6.13 -7.56
CA GLY A 112 -2.90 -5.58 -6.22
C GLY A 112 -1.60 -4.89 -5.82
N PHE A 113 -1.52 -4.52 -4.56
CA PHE A 113 -0.41 -3.73 -4.03
C PHE A 113 -0.19 -4.01 -2.54
N TYR A 114 0.95 -3.56 -2.05
CA TYR A 114 1.34 -3.66 -0.66
C TYR A 114 1.51 -2.27 -0.03
N VAL A 115 1.29 -2.20 1.28
CA VAL A 115 1.65 -1.06 2.12
C VAL A 115 2.40 -1.59 3.34
N MET A 116 3.58 -1.06 3.62
CA MET A 116 4.42 -1.49 4.74
C MET A 116 5.29 -0.35 5.27
N GLY A 117 5.59 -0.36 6.57
CA GLY A 117 6.64 0.47 7.14
C GLY A 117 8.03 -0.05 6.75
N ILE A 118 9.00 0.85 6.56
CA ILE A 118 10.39 0.56 6.13
C ILE A 118 11.42 1.37 6.92
#